data_AF-X0WD47-F1
#
_entry.id   AF-X0WD47-F1
#
_cell.length_a   1.000
_cell.length_b   1.000
_cell.length_c   1.000
_cell.angle_alpha   90.00
_cell.angle_beta   90.00
_cell.angle_gamma   90.00
#
_symmetry.space_group_name_H-M   'P 1'
#
loop_
_entity.id
_entity.type
_entity.pdbx_description
1 polymer ?
#
loop_
_entity_poly.entity_id
_entity_poly.type
_entity_poly.pdbx_seq_one_letter_code
_entity_poly.pdbx_strand_id
1 'polypeptide(L)'
;ETQEERFVRIPEEGGRDLISADPLAPGMVYAACVGEDGTISLYRLEVGTSSGPGRLRPAGGLMREMKESIQRAFAYLQGHKVEWGLAKALDTIDFHVEAVDLLGSAKGCEAGIAFIVALASAVKKTPVLHGLIILGDLSIMGTIKTVFSLAELLQLAMDNGAKRALIPLENKRNFLEVSGDTLARVDPIFYPDPRTAVAKALGIH
;
A
#
# COMPACT_ATOMS: atom_id res chain seq x y z
N GLU A 1 -27.21 -16.83 -30.23
CA GLU A 1 -25.90 -16.71 -29.56
C GLU A 1 -25.71 -15.23 -29.23
N THR A 2 -26.04 -14.85 -28.00
CA THR A 2 -26.02 -13.45 -27.54
C THR A 2 -24.61 -13.12 -27.07
N GLN A 3 -23.89 -12.33 -27.89
CA GLN A 3 -22.61 -11.75 -27.49
C GLN A 3 -22.88 -10.57 -26.55
N GLU A 4 -22.75 -10.80 -25.25
CA GLU A 4 -22.65 -9.72 -24.27
C GLU A 4 -21.28 -9.06 -24.41
N GLU A 5 -21.25 -7.89 -25.04
CA GLU A 5 -20.10 -6.99 -25.04
C GLU A 5 -19.88 -6.48 -23.62
N ARG A 6 -18.90 -7.06 -22.94
CA ARG A 6 -18.46 -6.61 -21.62
C ARG A 6 -17.69 -5.30 -21.79
N PHE A 7 -18.40 -4.19 -21.69
CA PHE A 7 -17.80 -2.85 -21.63
C PHE A 7 -16.89 -2.75 -20.39
N VAL A 8 -15.59 -2.88 -20.62
CA VAL A 8 -14.57 -2.47 -19.66
C VAL A 8 -14.56 -0.95 -19.70
N ARG A 9 -15.16 -0.30 -18.69
CA ARG A 9 -14.96 1.14 -18.48
C ARG A 9 -13.48 1.34 -18.20
N ILE A 10 -12.79 1.93 -19.17
CA ILE A 10 -11.50 2.57 -18.96
C ILE A 10 -11.80 3.71 -17.97
N PRO A 11 -11.17 3.77 -16.78
CA PRO A 11 -11.29 4.93 -15.93
C PRO A 11 -10.79 6.12 -16.75
N GLU A 12 -11.68 7.05 -17.08
CA GLU A 12 -11.28 8.30 -17.71
C GLU A 12 -10.24 8.98 -16.81
N GLU A 13 -9.03 9.19 -17.32
CA GLU A 13 -8.06 10.12 -16.76
C GLU A 13 -8.61 11.55 -16.92
N GLY A 14 -9.62 11.88 -16.12
CA GLY A 14 -10.25 13.19 -16.03
C GLY A 14 -10.18 13.79 -14.62
N GLY A 15 -9.53 13.12 -13.67
CA GLY A 15 -9.25 13.64 -12.34
C GLY A 15 -7.86 14.25 -12.26
N ARG A 16 -7.73 15.44 -11.68
CA ARG A 16 -6.43 15.99 -11.25
C ARG A 16 -5.74 15.11 -10.20
N ASP A 17 -6.51 14.25 -9.53
CA ASP A 17 -6.10 13.48 -8.38
C ASP A 17 -5.43 12.16 -8.80
N LEU A 18 -4.22 11.92 -8.32
CA LEU A 18 -3.47 10.68 -8.58
C LEU A 18 -4.00 9.47 -7.78
N ILE A 19 -4.68 9.74 -6.66
CA ILE A 19 -5.29 8.73 -5.80
C ILE A 19 -6.77 8.63 -6.16
N SER A 20 -7.18 7.49 -6.72
CA SER A 20 -8.56 7.28 -7.14
C SER A 20 -9.52 7.24 -5.97
N ALA A 21 -10.66 7.92 -6.13
CA ALA A 21 -11.80 7.84 -5.23
C ALA A 21 -12.66 6.58 -5.48
N ASP A 22 -12.46 5.89 -6.61
CA ASP A 22 -13.15 4.66 -6.94
C ASP A 22 -12.48 3.44 -6.28
N PRO A 23 -13.22 2.32 -6.09
CA PRO A 23 -12.63 1.08 -5.63
C PRO A 23 -11.55 0.57 -6.58
N LEU A 24 -10.35 0.33 -6.04
CA LEU A 24 -9.28 -0.31 -6.79
C LEU A 24 -9.53 -1.81 -6.97
N ALA A 25 -8.85 -2.43 -7.94
CA ALA A 25 -8.82 -3.89 -8.04
C ALA A 25 -8.11 -4.51 -6.81
N PRO A 26 -8.51 -5.72 -6.37
CA PRO A 26 -7.78 -6.43 -5.33
C PRO A 26 -6.31 -6.60 -5.67
N GLY A 27 -5.43 -6.30 -4.72
CA GLY A 27 -3.98 -6.30 -4.93
C GLY A 27 -3.37 -4.94 -5.27
N MET A 28 -4.19 -3.90 -5.45
CA MET A 28 -3.70 -2.54 -5.73
C MET A 28 -3.86 -1.63 -4.50
N VAL A 29 -2.82 -0.87 -4.18
CA VAL A 29 -2.81 0.09 -3.06
C VAL A 29 -1.97 1.33 -3.40
N TYR A 30 -2.21 2.43 -2.69
CA TYR A 30 -1.35 3.61 -2.74
C TYR A 30 -0.44 3.67 -1.51
N ALA A 31 0.81 4.08 -1.72
CA ALA A 31 1.79 4.30 -0.66
C ALA A 31 2.58 5.58 -0.89
N ALA A 32 2.96 6.25 0.17
CA ALA A 32 3.88 7.37 0.10
C ALA A 32 4.92 7.31 1.21
N CYS A 33 6.05 7.97 0.94
CA CYS A 33 7.20 8.00 1.82
C CYS A 33 8.02 9.26 1.52
N VAL A 34 8.93 9.56 2.44
CA VAL A 34 9.93 10.63 2.28
C VAL A 34 11.29 9.97 2.22
N GLY A 35 12.04 10.25 1.16
CA GLY A 35 13.43 9.82 1.01
C GLY A 35 14.36 10.56 1.98
N GLU A 36 15.60 10.08 2.12
CA GLU A 36 16.61 10.70 2.99
C GLU A 36 16.94 12.15 2.61
N ASP A 37 16.74 12.50 1.34
CA ASP A 37 16.94 13.85 0.81
C ASP A 37 15.71 14.77 0.95
N GLY A 38 14.65 14.29 1.62
CA GLY A 38 13.40 15.02 1.80
C GLY A 38 12.44 14.94 0.61
N THR A 39 12.79 14.23 -0.46
CA THR A 39 11.89 14.06 -1.61
C THR A 39 10.71 13.19 -1.22
N ILE A 40 9.50 13.66 -1.48
CA ILE A 40 8.28 12.89 -1.27
C ILE A 40 7.98 12.08 -2.53
N SER A 41 7.69 10.79 -2.34
CA SER A 41 7.28 9.89 -3.42
C SER A 41 5.89 9.33 -3.16
N LEU A 42 5.12 9.15 -4.22
CA LEU A 42 3.80 8.52 -4.21
C LEU A 42 3.79 7.40 -5.23
N TYR A 43 3.46 6.20 -4.76
CA TYR A 43 3.48 4.99 -5.55
C TYR A 43 2.11 4.31 -5.55
N ARG A 44 1.73 3.73 -6.70
CA ARG A 44 0.72 2.68 -6.74
C ARG A 44 1.44 1.33 -6.77
N LEU A 45 1.26 0.53 -5.71
CA LEU A 45 1.76 -0.84 -5.66
C LEU A 45 0.67 -1.78 -6.18
N GLU A 46 1.08 -2.72 -7.02
CA GLU A 46 0.20 -3.71 -7.64
C GLU A 46 0.77 -5.12 -7.38
N VAL A 47 -0.06 -6.00 -6.84
CA VAL A 47 0.28 -7.40 -6.58
C VAL A 47 -0.65 -8.32 -7.36
N GLY A 48 -0.11 -8.91 -8.43
CA GLY A 48 -0.75 -9.98 -9.19
C GLY A 48 -0.44 -11.36 -8.60
N THR A 49 -1.31 -12.33 -8.88
CA THR A 49 -1.18 -13.71 -8.38
C THR A 49 -1.27 -14.70 -9.54
N SER A 50 -0.38 -15.69 -9.59
CA SER A 50 -0.47 -16.84 -10.50
C SER A 50 -0.19 -18.14 -9.76
N SER A 51 -0.66 -19.29 -10.25
CA SER A 51 -0.28 -20.59 -9.68
C SER A 51 1.24 -20.78 -9.74
N GLY A 52 1.88 -21.20 -8.64
CA GLY A 52 3.33 -21.34 -8.60
C GLY A 52 3.86 -21.72 -7.20
N PRO A 53 5.15 -22.00 -7.04
CA PRO A 53 5.70 -22.49 -5.77
C PRO A 53 5.98 -21.37 -4.75
N GLY A 54 5.12 -20.35 -4.65
CA GLY A 54 5.26 -19.34 -3.59
C GLY A 54 6.29 -18.24 -3.87
N ARG A 55 6.67 -17.97 -5.12
CA ARG A 55 7.80 -17.06 -5.42
C ARG A 55 7.34 -15.61 -5.53
N LEU A 56 8.14 -14.71 -4.95
CA LEU A 56 8.07 -13.28 -5.22
C LEU A 56 8.75 -12.95 -6.55
N ARG A 57 8.03 -12.30 -7.46
CA ARG A 57 8.45 -11.91 -8.81
C ARG A 57 8.33 -10.38 -8.94
N PRO A 58 9.37 -9.63 -8.57
CA PRO A 58 9.36 -8.19 -8.76
C PRO A 58 9.43 -7.87 -10.27
N ALA A 59 8.56 -6.99 -10.75
CA ALA A 59 8.62 -6.45 -12.10
C ALA A 59 9.90 -5.62 -12.29
N GLY A 60 10.31 -5.46 -13.55
CA GLY A 60 11.47 -4.63 -13.89
C GLY A 60 11.24 -3.17 -13.48
N GLY A 61 12.30 -2.49 -13.04
CA GLY A 61 12.26 -1.05 -12.76
C GLY A 61 11.95 -0.66 -11.30
N LEU A 62 11.72 -1.63 -10.40
CA LEU A 62 11.62 -1.33 -8.97
C LEU A 62 12.92 -0.73 -8.44
N MET A 63 12.80 0.44 -7.81
CA MET A 63 13.90 1.11 -7.13
C MET A 63 14.43 0.28 -5.98
N ARG A 64 15.70 0.49 -5.63
CA ARG A 64 16.44 -0.35 -4.70
C ARG A 64 15.75 -0.44 -3.33
N GLU A 65 15.38 0.70 -2.76
CA GLU A 65 14.79 0.82 -1.43
C GLU A 65 13.41 0.13 -1.38
N MET A 66 12.60 0.32 -2.43
CA MET A 66 11.31 -0.36 -2.60
C MET A 66 11.49 -1.88 -2.69
N LYS A 67 12.44 -2.34 -3.50
CA LYS A 67 12.75 -3.77 -3.66
C LYS A 67 13.21 -4.39 -2.35
N GLU A 68 14.08 -3.72 -1.60
CA GLU A 68 14.55 -4.17 -0.29
C GLU A 68 13.39 -4.21 0.71
N SER A 69 12.53 -3.19 0.74
CA SER A 69 11.34 -3.14 1.60
C SER A 69 10.34 -4.27 1.31
N ILE A 70 10.01 -4.51 0.03
CA ILE A 70 9.15 -5.61 -0.39
C ILE A 70 9.75 -6.97 0.02
N GLN A 71 11.06 -7.17 -0.17
CA GLN A 71 11.72 -8.41 0.22
C GLN A 71 11.66 -8.65 1.73
N ARG A 72 11.92 -7.62 2.55
CA ARG A 72 11.79 -7.71 4.01
C ARG A 72 10.37 -8.07 4.43
N ALA A 73 9.38 -7.39 3.84
CA ALA A 73 7.97 -7.63 4.12
C ALA A 73 7.53 -9.05 3.71
N PHE A 74 7.99 -9.54 2.57
CA PHE A 74 7.72 -10.91 2.12
C PHE A 74 8.39 -11.95 3.03
N ALA A 75 9.64 -11.71 3.45
CA ALA A 75 10.33 -12.59 4.40
C ALA A 75 9.60 -12.65 5.76
N TYR A 76 9.11 -11.52 6.26
CA TYR A 76 8.27 -11.47 7.45
C TYR A 76 6.99 -12.32 7.28
N LEU A 77 6.29 -12.19 6.16
CA LEU A 77 5.10 -12.99 5.86
C LEU A 77 5.40 -14.49 5.77
N GLN A 78 6.50 -14.88 5.13
CA GLN A 78 6.93 -16.28 5.06
C GLN A 78 7.19 -16.86 6.47
N GLY A 79 7.82 -16.08 7.35
CA GLY A 79 8.08 -16.49 8.75
C GLY A 79 6.81 -16.66 9.59
N HIS A 80 5.72 -15.96 9.26
CA HIS A 80 4.47 -15.95 10.05
C HIS A 80 3.26 -16.53 9.28
N LYS A 81 3.49 -17.19 8.14
CA LYS A 81 2.42 -17.58 7.20
C LYS A 81 1.30 -18.43 7.80
N VAL A 82 1.61 -19.27 8.78
CA VAL A 82 0.64 -20.12 9.49
C VAL A 82 -0.30 -19.26 10.34
N GLU A 83 0.26 -18.38 11.15
CA GLU A 83 -0.52 -17.50 12.04
C GLU A 83 -1.36 -16.49 11.26
N TRP A 84 -0.92 -16.12 10.06
CA TRP A 84 -1.66 -15.24 9.15
C TRP A 84 -2.75 -15.97 8.35
N GLY A 85 -2.84 -17.30 8.44
CA GLY A 85 -3.74 -18.10 7.59
C GLY A 85 -3.37 -18.04 6.10
N LEU A 86 -2.14 -17.64 5.78
CA LEU A 86 -1.65 -17.44 4.41
C LEU A 86 -0.75 -18.59 3.94
N ALA A 87 -0.48 -19.60 4.77
CA ALA A 87 0.44 -20.70 4.45
C ALA A 87 0.17 -21.34 3.08
N LYS A 88 -1.08 -21.73 2.82
CA LYS A 88 -1.47 -22.31 1.53
C LYS A 88 -1.19 -21.34 0.36
N ALA A 89 -1.54 -20.06 0.52
CA ALA A 89 -1.32 -19.07 -0.52
C ALA A 89 0.18 -18.86 -0.78
N LEU A 90 0.97 -18.67 0.27
CA LEU A 90 2.41 -18.41 0.20
C LEU A 90 3.24 -19.61 -0.29
N ASP A 91 2.67 -20.82 -0.30
CA ASP A 91 3.33 -22.03 -0.80
C ASP A 91 2.87 -22.45 -2.21
N THR A 92 1.74 -21.94 -2.70
CA THR A 92 1.10 -22.39 -3.96
C THR A 92 0.79 -21.27 -4.96
N ILE A 93 1.14 -20.03 -4.63
CA ILE A 93 0.91 -18.85 -5.48
C ILE A 93 2.21 -18.07 -5.67
N ASP A 94 2.58 -17.80 -6.92
CA ASP A 94 3.60 -16.81 -7.26
C ASP A 94 2.99 -15.40 -7.23
N PHE A 95 3.72 -14.45 -6.66
CA PHE A 95 3.30 -13.06 -6.49
C PHE A 95 4.09 -12.15 -7.43
N HIS A 96 3.41 -11.48 -8.35
CA HIS A 96 4.02 -10.53 -9.28
C HIS A 96 3.81 -9.13 -8.75
N VAL A 97 4.88 -8.36 -8.59
CA VAL A 97 4.82 -7.07 -7.91
C VAL A 97 5.34 -5.97 -8.80
N GLU A 98 4.53 -4.95 -9.02
CA GLU A 98 4.89 -3.73 -9.72
C GLU A 98 4.66 -2.52 -8.81
N ALA A 99 5.46 -1.47 -8.98
CA ALA A 99 5.21 -0.18 -8.34
C ALA A 99 5.34 0.92 -9.38
N VAL A 100 4.27 1.70 -9.54
CA VAL A 100 4.19 2.82 -10.47
C VAL A 100 4.46 4.11 -9.71
N ASP A 101 5.51 4.84 -10.07
CA ASP A 101 5.81 6.17 -9.53
C ASP A 101 4.83 7.19 -10.13
N LEU A 102 3.91 7.69 -9.31
CA LEU A 102 2.86 8.60 -9.76
C LEU A 102 3.34 10.05 -9.84
N LEU A 103 4.42 10.40 -9.13
CA LEU A 103 4.99 11.76 -9.14
C LEU A 103 6.23 11.88 -10.02
N GLY A 104 6.74 10.76 -10.56
CA GLY A 104 7.99 10.74 -11.31
C GLY A 104 9.18 11.18 -10.44
N SER A 105 9.11 10.92 -9.13
CA SER A 105 10.13 11.31 -8.15
C SER A 105 11.49 10.70 -8.42
N ALA A 106 11.52 9.52 -9.05
CA ALA A 106 12.71 8.72 -9.24
C ALA A 106 13.48 8.43 -7.94
N LYS A 107 12.75 8.28 -6.82
CA LYS A 107 13.29 7.94 -5.50
C LYS A 107 12.63 6.68 -4.93
N GLY A 108 13.43 5.80 -4.35
CA GLY A 108 12.90 4.59 -3.73
C GLY A 108 12.05 4.89 -2.50
N CYS A 109 11.16 3.97 -2.16
CA CYS A 109 10.18 4.15 -1.11
C CYS A 109 10.11 2.94 -0.19
N GLU A 110 10.21 3.16 1.12
CA GLU A 110 9.99 2.12 2.11
C GLU A 110 8.49 1.95 2.37
N ALA A 111 7.88 0.93 1.76
CA ALA A 111 6.43 0.74 1.73
C ALA A 111 6.00 -0.71 2.07
N GLY A 112 6.70 -1.37 3.00
CA GLY A 112 6.49 -2.79 3.29
C GLY A 112 5.11 -3.11 3.85
N ILE A 113 4.48 -2.18 4.59
CA ILE A 113 3.10 -2.36 5.06
C ILE A 113 2.12 -2.28 3.89
N ALA A 114 2.33 -1.36 2.95
CA ALA A 114 1.52 -1.30 1.74
C ALA A 114 1.63 -2.60 0.93
N PHE A 115 2.85 -3.16 0.80
CA PHE A 115 3.03 -4.45 0.14
C PHE A 115 2.28 -5.59 0.85
N ILE A 116 2.34 -5.68 2.19
CA ILE A 116 1.61 -6.70 2.95
C ILE A 116 0.10 -6.58 2.74
N VAL A 117 -0.42 -5.36 2.76
CA VAL A 117 -1.84 -5.08 2.50
C VAL A 117 -2.22 -5.46 1.07
N ALA A 118 -1.42 -5.07 0.08
CA ALA A 118 -1.64 -5.43 -1.32
C ALA A 118 -1.64 -6.95 -1.52
N LEU A 119 -0.66 -7.66 -0.97
CA LEU A 119 -0.60 -9.12 -1.04
C LEU A 119 -1.83 -9.76 -0.38
N ALA A 120 -2.21 -9.33 0.81
CA ALA A 120 -3.39 -9.85 1.50
C ALA A 120 -4.68 -9.57 0.72
N SER A 121 -4.82 -8.37 0.15
CA SER A 121 -5.90 -7.98 -0.75
C SER A 121 -5.98 -8.89 -1.97
N ALA A 122 -4.84 -9.16 -2.62
CA ALA A 122 -4.75 -10.01 -3.81
C ALA A 122 -5.12 -11.48 -3.53
N VAL A 123 -4.71 -12.01 -2.37
CA VAL A 123 -5.03 -13.38 -1.93
C VAL A 123 -6.50 -13.51 -1.55
N LYS A 124 -7.04 -12.54 -0.79
CA LYS A 124 -8.43 -12.56 -0.32
C LYS A 124 -9.43 -12.14 -1.40
N LYS A 125 -8.96 -11.59 -2.52
CA LYS A 125 -9.79 -10.99 -3.58
C LYS A 125 -10.72 -9.90 -3.03
N THR A 126 -10.23 -9.15 -2.06
CA THR A 126 -10.97 -8.06 -1.39
C THR A 126 -10.24 -6.75 -1.65
N PRO A 127 -10.88 -5.74 -2.25
CA PRO A 127 -10.25 -4.44 -2.46
C PRO A 127 -10.01 -3.73 -1.13
N VAL A 128 -9.02 -2.83 -1.09
CA VAL A 128 -8.83 -1.92 0.05
C VAL A 128 -9.89 -0.82 0.06
N LEU A 129 -10.00 -0.10 1.18
CA LEU A 129 -10.80 1.11 1.27
C LEU A 129 -10.44 2.11 0.16
N HIS A 130 -11.45 2.72 -0.45
CA HIS A 130 -11.25 3.71 -1.51
C HIS A 130 -10.55 4.98 -0.98
N GLY A 131 -9.73 5.60 -1.83
CA GLY A 131 -8.94 6.79 -1.46
C GLY A 131 -7.99 6.57 -0.28
N LEU A 132 -7.61 5.31 0.01
CA LEU A 132 -6.70 4.96 1.10
C LEU A 132 -5.25 5.10 0.65
N ILE A 133 -4.49 5.91 1.37
CA ILE A 133 -3.03 5.91 1.32
C ILE A 133 -2.46 5.14 2.51
N ILE A 134 -1.43 4.31 2.27
CA ILE A 134 -0.79 3.50 3.29
C ILE A 134 0.62 4.03 3.55
N LEU A 135 0.89 4.41 4.79
CA LEU A 135 2.19 4.91 5.21
C LEU A 135 2.86 3.89 6.11
N GLY A 136 4.18 3.80 6.02
CA GLY A 136 5.00 3.01 6.94
C GLY A 136 5.61 1.74 6.33
N ASP A 137 6.66 1.29 6.99
CA ASP A 137 7.43 0.09 6.65
C ASP A 137 7.64 -0.76 7.91
N LEU A 138 8.27 -1.92 7.76
CA LEU A 138 8.56 -2.82 8.87
C LEU A 138 9.97 -3.41 8.82
N SER A 139 10.45 -3.80 10.00
CA SER A 139 11.62 -4.66 10.13
C SER A 139 11.28 -6.12 9.79
N ILE A 140 12.30 -6.95 9.57
CA ILE A 140 12.12 -8.40 9.34
C ILE A 140 11.43 -9.07 10.54
N MET A 141 11.56 -8.50 11.75
CA MET A 141 10.91 -9.01 12.97
C MET A 141 9.48 -8.46 13.16
N GLY A 142 8.97 -7.65 12.23
CA GLY A 142 7.61 -7.13 12.30
C GLY A 142 7.43 -5.82 13.08
N THR A 143 8.52 -5.20 13.53
CA THR A 143 8.46 -3.88 14.18
C THR A 143 8.09 -2.81 13.15
N ILE A 144 7.04 -2.04 13.40
CA ILE A 144 6.62 -0.94 12.53
C ILE A 144 7.63 0.20 12.64
N LYS A 145 8.09 0.71 11.49
CA LYS A 145 8.94 1.88 11.42
C LYS A 145 8.09 3.16 11.46
N THR A 146 8.57 4.15 12.19
CA THR A 146 7.99 5.50 12.21
C THR A 146 8.16 6.16 10.86
N VAL A 147 7.14 6.91 10.45
CA VAL A 147 7.14 7.72 9.23
C VAL A 147 7.71 9.11 9.54
N PHE A 148 8.67 9.55 8.74
CA PHE A 148 9.20 10.91 8.79
C PHE A 148 8.29 11.89 8.03
N SER A 149 8.26 13.16 8.44
CA SER A 149 7.50 14.21 7.74
C SER A 149 6.02 13.88 7.53
N LEU A 150 5.34 13.38 8.58
CA LEU A 150 3.95 12.94 8.48
C LEU A 150 2.99 14.05 7.99
N ALA A 151 3.16 15.28 8.47
CA ALA A 151 2.30 16.39 8.06
C ALA A 151 2.41 16.69 6.57
N GLU A 152 3.62 16.68 6.02
CA GLU A 152 3.90 16.90 4.60
C GLU A 152 3.34 15.76 3.74
N LEU A 153 3.49 14.51 4.19
CA LEU A 153 2.91 13.34 3.51
C LEU A 153 1.38 13.38 3.47
N LEU A 154 0.73 13.73 4.58
CA LEU A 154 -0.72 13.80 4.64
C LEU A 154 -1.26 14.97 3.81
N GLN A 155 -0.56 16.11 3.81
CA GLN A 155 -0.88 17.24 2.94
C GLN A 155 -0.78 16.82 1.45
N LEU A 156 0.32 16.20 1.05
CA LEU A 156 0.50 15.68 -0.31
C LEU A 156 -0.59 14.67 -0.68
N ALA A 157 -0.88 13.73 0.22
CA ALA A 157 -1.92 12.73 -0.01
C ALA A 157 -3.28 13.39 -0.22
N MET A 158 -3.64 14.38 0.61
CA MET A 158 -4.86 15.16 0.49
C MET A 158 -4.94 15.90 -0.84
N ASP A 159 -3.85 16.56 -1.24
CA ASP A 159 -3.76 17.32 -2.49
C ASP A 159 -3.87 16.42 -3.73
N ASN A 160 -3.57 15.13 -3.57
CA ASN A 160 -3.68 14.12 -4.62
C ASN A 160 -4.94 13.24 -4.49
N GLY A 161 -5.91 13.63 -3.66
CA GLY A 161 -7.24 13.01 -3.60
C GLY A 161 -7.47 11.97 -2.51
N ALA A 162 -6.48 11.72 -1.62
CA ALA A 162 -6.66 10.79 -0.50
C ALA A 162 -7.83 11.21 0.39
N LYS A 163 -8.61 10.20 0.82
CA LYS A 163 -9.72 10.36 1.78
C LYS A 163 -9.40 9.75 3.13
N ARG A 164 -8.47 8.79 3.15
CA ARG A 164 -8.08 8.04 4.33
C ARG A 164 -6.58 7.82 4.33
N ALA A 165 -5.97 7.86 5.50
CA ALA A 165 -4.56 7.53 5.66
C ALA A 165 -4.39 6.44 6.71
N LEU A 166 -3.77 5.32 6.32
CA LEU A 166 -3.34 4.28 7.24
C LEU A 166 -1.97 4.66 7.81
N ILE A 167 -1.92 4.93 9.13
CA ILE A 167 -0.78 5.58 9.80
C ILE A 167 -0.24 4.68 10.93
N PRO A 168 1.08 4.51 11.08
CA PRO A 168 1.66 3.83 12.23
C PRO A 168 1.23 4.44 13.56
N LEU A 169 0.97 3.60 14.57
CA LEU A 169 0.64 4.09 15.91
C LEU A 169 1.76 4.93 16.53
N GLU A 170 3.01 4.62 16.20
CA GLU A 170 4.22 5.34 16.62
C GLU A 170 4.18 6.83 16.21
N ASN A 171 3.44 7.16 15.16
CA ASN A 171 3.33 8.52 14.63
C ASN A 171 2.28 9.39 15.33
N LYS A 172 1.62 8.91 16.39
CA LYS A 172 0.61 9.68 17.14
C LYS A 172 1.09 11.05 17.61
N ARG A 173 2.37 11.20 17.95
CA ARG A 173 2.94 12.50 18.37
C ARG A 173 3.12 13.44 17.19
N ASN A 174 3.69 12.96 16.09
CA ASN A 174 3.85 13.76 14.85
C ASN A 174 2.50 14.18 14.27
N PHE A 175 1.46 13.38 14.51
CA PHE A 175 0.11 13.70 14.07
C PHE A 175 -0.46 14.99 14.69
N LEU A 176 0.05 15.43 15.84
CA LEU A 176 -0.37 16.69 16.46
C LEU A 176 0.07 17.93 15.67
N GLU A 177 1.02 17.78 14.76
CA GLU A 177 1.56 18.86 13.92
C GLU A 177 0.79 18.99 12.59
N VAL A 178 -0.16 18.09 12.33
CA VAL A 178 -0.96 18.08 11.08
C VAL A 178 -1.97 19.21 11.11
N SER A 179 -2.09 19.94 9.99
CA SER A 179 -3.00 21.07 9.88
C SER A 179 -4.47 20.63 10.01
N GLY A 180 -5.30 21.49 10.59
CA GLY A 180 -6.73 21.21 10.76
C GLY A 180 -7.47 21.00 9.43
N ASP A 181 -7.02 21.64 8.35
CA ASP A 181 -7.57 21.46 7.00
C ASP A 181 -7.35 20.02 6.50
N THR A 182 -6.13 19.49 6.66
CA THR A 182 -5.80 18.10 6.32
C THR A 182 -6.61 17.11 7.14
N LEU A 183 -6.74 17.36 8.44
CA LEU A 183 -7.55 16.51 9.33
C LEU A 183 -9.05 16.52 9.00
N ALA A 184 -9.55 17.61 8.43
CA ALA A 184 -10.95 17.70 8.01
C ALA A 184 -11.25 16.90 6.72
N ARG A 185 -10.24 16.62 5.89
CA ARG A 185 -10.40 15.99 4.57
C ARG A 185 -9.86 14.57 4.49
N VAL A 186 -8.90 14.21 5.34
CA VAL A 186 -8.27 12.88 5.39
C VAL A 186 -8.55 12.23 6.73
N ASP A 187 -9.31 11.13 6.70
CA ASP A 187 -9.62 10.33 7.90
C ASP A 187 -8.40 9.49 8.33
N PRO A 188 -7.87 9.71 9.55
CA PRO A 188 -6.69 9.01 10.04
C PRO A 188 -7.03 7.64 10.64
N ILE A 189 -6.39 6.59 10.12
CA ILE A 189 -6.58 5.20 10.57
C ILE A 189 -5.27 4.68 11.16
N PHE A 190 -5.17 4.66 12.50
CA PHE A 190 -3.95 4.20 13.16
C PHE A 190 -3.85 2.67 13.26
N TYR A 191 -2.66 2.10 13.12
CA TYR A 191 -2.41 0.67 13.35
C TYR A 191 -1.14 0.42 14.20
N PRO A 192 -1.17 -0.51 15.17
CA PRO A 192 0.00 -0.87 15.98
C PRO A 192 0.87 -1.97 15.34
N ASP A 193 0.30 -2.79 14.47
CA ASP A 193 0.95 -3.98 13.92
C ASP A 193 0.46 -4.29 12.49
N PRO A 194 1.18 -5.13 11.72
CA PRO A 194 0.83 -5.38 10.33
C PRO A 194 -0.52 -6.09 10.13
N ARG A 195 -0.98 -6.94 11.08
CA ARG A 195 -2.28 -7.62 10.94
C ARG A 195 -3.42 -6.61 11.10
N THR A 196 -3.32 -5.73 12.08
CA THR A 196 -4.28 -4.64 12.26
C THR A 196 -4.29 -3.71 11.05
N ALA A 197 -3.13 -3.43 10.45
CA ALA A 197 -3.04 -2.65 9.21
C ALA A 197 -3.87 -3.30 8.09
N VAL A 198 -3.70 -4.62 7.86
CA VAL A 198 -4.48 -5.36 6.85
C VAL A 198 -5.97 -5.38 7.16
N ALA A 199 -6.37 -5.66 8.40
CA ALA A 199 -7.79 -5.70 8.77
C ALA A 199 -8.47 -4.37 8.50
N LYS A 200 -7.87 -3.26 8.97
CA LYS A 200 -8.39 -1.91 8.77
C LYS A 200 -8.40 -1.49 7.30
N ALA A 201 -7.34 -1.78 6.55
CA ALA A 201 -7.26 -1.44 5.13
C ALA A 201 -8.32 -2.17 4.29
N LEU A 202 -8.71 -3.39 4.67
CA LEU A 202 -9.74 -4.18 3.99
C LEU A 202 -11.16 -3.92 4.53
N GLY A 203 -11.32 -3.04 5.54
CA GLY A 203 -12.62 -2.78 6.18
C GLY A 203 -13.18 -3.97 6.95
N ILE A 204 -12.32 -4.87 7.44
CA ILE A 204 -12.71 -6.05 8.22
C ILE A 204 -12.60 -5.68 9.71
N HIS A 205 -13.73 -5.78 10.43
CA HIS A 205 -13.86 -5.51 11.86
C HIS A 205 -13.87 -6.80 12.67
#